data_AF-A0A259CGH2-F1
#
_entry.id   AF-A0A259CGH2-F1
#
_cell.length_a   1.000
_cell.length_b   1.000
_cell.length_c   1.000
_cell.angle_alpha   90.00
_cell.angle_beta   90.00
_cell.angle_gamma   90.00
#
_symmetry.space_group_name_H-M   'P 1'
#
loop_
_entity.id
_entity.type
_entity.pdbx_description
1 polymer ?
#
loop_
_entity_poly.entity_id
_entity_poly.type
_entity_poly.pdbx_seq_one_letter_code
_entity_poly.pdbx_strand_id
1 'polypeptide(L)'
;MRKAGQTGSGLVDQEDIGGLCRAVADGDRDAFRRLYGLTSPRLFGIALRILRDRAKAADVLRQVFLEIWNAAAEFGAVDDPLVRLVARVRSLSLDLVRAEAVEGHALDPFETEDEVEDPLAREQRSEELKALLTCLGQLTQERRRMILHAYYDGWSREALSIYFDAPVHAVNTWVWRSIAELDAGLDA
;
A
#
# COMPACT_ATOMS: atom_id res chain seq x y z
N MET A 1 -13.43 9.22 23.56
CA MET A 1 -14.49 8.47 22.85
C MET A 1 -14.25 8.69 21.36
N ARG A 2 -13.62 7.73 20.68
CA ARG A 2 -13.23 7.84 19.26
C ARG A 2 -14.45 7.50 18.39
N LYS A 3 -14.85 8.41 17.51
CA LYS A 3 -15.90 8.16 16.51
C LYS A 3 -15.27 7.45 15.32
N ALA A 4 -15.89 6.34 14.94
CA ALA A 4 -15.64 5.63 13.71
C ALA A 4 -16.06 6.50 12.51
N GLY A 5 -15.10 6.87 11.66
CA GLY A 5 -15.36 7.28 10.28
C GLY A 5 -15.38 6.03 9.42
N GLN A 6 -16.59 5.52 9.15
CA GLN A 6 -16.85 4.44 8.19
C GLN A 6 -17.27 5.06 6.85
N THR A 7 -16.37 5.16 5.88
CA THR A 7 -16.63 5.32 4.42
C THR A 7 -15.26 5.40 3.73
N GLY A 8 -14.82 4.60 2.75
CA GLY A 8 -15.50 3.71 1.80
C GLY A 8 -14.49 3.01 0.84
N SER A 9 -14.93 1.90 0.28
CA SER A 9 -14.23 0.97 -0.62
C SER A 9 -15.25 0.00 -1.24
N GLY A 10 -16.17 0.51 -2.06
CA GLY A 10 -17.44 -0.14 -2.47
C GLY A 10 -17.43 -1.51 -3.19
N LEU A 11 -16.33 -2.26 -3.19
CA LEU A 11 -16.29 -3.69 -3.57
C LEU A 11 -15.64 -4.59 -2.50
N VAL A 12 -14.85 -4.00 -1.61
CA VAL A 12 -14.26 -4.65 -0.44
C VAL A 12 -15.17 -4.46 0.79
N ASP A 13 -16.02 -3.43 0.77
CA ASP A 13 -16.90 -3.02 1.88
C ASP A 13 -18.05 -3.99 2.22
N GLN A 14 -18.43 -4.91 1.33
CA GLN A 14 -19.57 -5.80 1.60
C GLN A 14 -19.18 -7.05 2.42
N GLU A 15 -17.90 -7.43 2.46
CA GLU A 15 -17.42 -8.56 3.25
C GLU A 15 -16.39 -8.08 4.30
N ASP A 16 -16.69 -8.32 5.58
CA ASP A 16 -15.80 -8.00 6.71
C ASP A 16 -14.50 -8.81 6.61
N ILE A 17 -13.43 -8.17 6.11
CA ILE A 17 -12.08 -8.78 6.03
C ILE A 17 -11.63 -9.28 7.40
N GLY A 18 -11.94 -8.55 8.48
CA GLY A 18 -11.61 -8.98 9.83
C GLY A 18 -12.35 -10.25 10.21
N GLY A 19 -13.62 -10.35 9.84
CA GLY A 19 -14.45 -11.53 9.97
C GLY A 19 -13.90 -12.72 9.19
N LEU A 20 -13.48 -12.50 7.95
CA LEU A 20 -12.83 -13.52 7.13
C LEU A 20 -11.51 -13.99 7.77
N CYS A 21 -10.66 -13.08 8.25
CA CYS A 21 -9.41 -13.45 8.94
C CYS A 21 -9.69 -14.29 10.20
N ARG A 22 -10.73 -13.96 10.98
CA ARG A 22 -11.13 -14.75 12.15
C ARG A 22 -11.61 -16.15 11.75
N ALA A 23 -12.45 -16.26 10.72
CA ALA A 23 -12.90 -17.56 10.22
C ALA A 23 -11.75 -18.41 9.65
N VAL A 24 -10.76 -17.80 9.01
CA VAL A 24 -9.53 -18.48 8.58
C VAL A 24 -8.73 -19.01 9.78
N ALA A 25 -8.70 -18.27 10.90
CA ALA A 25 -8.06 -18.73 12.12
C ALA A 25 -8.70 -20.01 12.68
N ASP A 26 -10.00 -20.18 12.46
CA ASP A 26 -10.77 -21.37 12.82
C ASP A 26 -10.64 -22.51 11.78
N GLY A 27 -9.84 -22.31 10.72
CA GLY A 27 -9.57 -23.31 9.67
C GLY A 27 -10.53 -23.28 8.48
N ASP A 28 -11.36 -22.25 8.35
CA ASP A 28 -12.31 -22.11 7.24
C ASP A 28 -11.58 -21.82 5.91
N ARG A 29 -11.57 -22.83 5.04
CA ARG A 29 -10.97 -22.76 3.70
C ARG A 29 -11.76 -21.89 2.72
N ASP A 30 -13.08 -21.79 2.89
CA ASP A 30 -13.91 -20.97 2.03
C ASP A 30 -13.76 -19.50 2.38
N ALA A 31 -13.64 -19.17 3.66
CA ALA A 31 -13.25 -17.83 4.12
C ALA A 31 -11.89 -17.41 3.55
N PHE A 32 -10.91 -18.32 3.55
CA PHE A 32 -9.59 -18.05 2.96
C PHE A 32 -9.69 -17.77 1.45
N ARG A 33 -10.51 -18.54 0.72
CA ARG A 33 -10.70 -18.32 -0.73
C ARG A 33 -11.34 -16.96 -1.01
N ARG A 34 -12.32 -16.55 -0.22
CA ARG A 34 -12.96 -15.22 -0.34
C ARG A 34 -11.97 -14.10 -0.03
N LEU A 35 -11.25 -14.21 1.08
CA LEU A 35 -10.21 -13.26 1.46
C LEU A 35 -9.17 -13.09 0.34
N TYR A 36 -8.71 -14.21 -0.24
CA TYR A 36 -7.81 -14.21 -1.38
C TYR A 36 -8.43 -13.51 -2.59
N GLY A 37 -9.67 -13.85 -2.97
CA GLY A 37 -10.36 -13.24 -4.11
C GLY A 37 -10.51 -11.73 -3.99
N LEU A 38 -10.85 -11.23 -2.79
CA LEU A 38 -11.05 -9.80 -2.53
C LEU A 38 -9.75 -9.00 -2.50
N THR A 39 -8.69 -9.56 -1.91
CA THR A 39 -7.48 -8.79 -1.59
C THR A 39 -6.35 -9.01 -2.59
N SER A 40 -6.26 -10.19 -3.21
CA SER A 40 -5.11 -10.55 -4.07
C SER A 40 -4.88 -9.61 -5.26
N PRO A 41 -5.88 -9.08 -5.99
CA PRO A 41 -5.60 -8.20 -7.13
C PRO A 41 -4.95 -6.88 -6.69
N ARG A 42 -5.43 -6.30 -5.59
CA ARG A 42 -4.90 -5.06 -5.02
C ARG A 42 -3.49 -5.25 -4.47
N LEU A 43 -3.30 -6.32 -3.69
CA LEU A 43 -1.99 -6.65 -3.11
C LEU A 43 -0.96 -7.00 -4.20
N PHE A 44 -1.37 -7.70 -5.25
CA PHE A 44 -0.52 -8.00 -6.40
C PHE A 44 -0.04 -6.73 -7.10
N GLY A 45 -0.95 -5.78 -7.34
CA GLY A 45 -0.62 -4.51 -7.98
C GLY A 45 0.42 -3.71 -7.20
N ILE A 46 0.35 -3.74 -5.86
CA ILE A 46 1.33 -3.10 -4.98
C ILE A 46 2.70 -3.77 -5.13
N ALA A 47 2.77 -5.11 -5.01
CA ALA A 47 4.03 -5.84 -5.13
C ALA A 47 4.66 -5.66 -6.52
N LEU A 48 3.86 -5.74 -7.58
CA LEU A 48 4.31 -5.58 -8.96
C LEU A 48 4.89 -4.19 -9.21
N ARG A 49 4.31 -3.14 -8.62
CA ARG A 49 4.84 -1.78 -8.75
C ARG A 49 6.24 -1.64 -8.14
N ILE A 50 6.42 -2.21 -6.95
CA ILE A 50 7.67 -2.10 -6.19
C ILE A 50 8.77 -2.95 -6.85
N LEU A 51 8.43 -4.18 -7.22
CA LEU A 51 9.41 -5.17 -7.70
C LEU A 51 9.66 -5.08 -9.22
N ARG A 52 8.72 -4.50 -9.98
CA ARG A 52 8.71 -4.48 -11.45
C ARG A 52 8.92 -5.86 -12.10
N ASP A 53 8.65 -6.92 -11.35
CA ASP A 53 8.83 -8.32 -11.76
C ASP A 53 7.59 -9.13 -11.34
N ARG A 54 6.92 -9.71 -12.34
CA ARG A 54 5.67 -10.45 -12.16
C ARG A 54 5.87 -11.73 -11.35
N ALA A 55 6.99 -12.42 -11.52
CA ALA A 55 7.31 -13.63 -10.79
C ALA A 55 7.57 -13.30 -9.31
N LYS A 56 8.44 -12.32 -9.03
CA LYS A 56 8.72 -11.89 -7.65
C LYS A 56 7.46 -11.37 -6.94
N ALA A 57 6.60 -10.63 -7.64
CA ALA A 57 5.32 -10.16 -7.08
C ALA A 57 4.38 -11.32 -6.72
N ALA A 58 4.33 -12.38 -7.55
CA ALA A 58 3.55 -13.57 -7.25
C ALA A 58 4.13 -14.34 -6.05
N ASP A 59 5.44 -14.35 -5.89
CA ASP A 59 6.14 -14.99 -4.76
C ASP A 59 5.85 -14.28 -3.45
N VAL A 60 5.94 -12.94 -3.43
CA VAL A 60 5.57 -12.12 -2.28
C VAL A 60 4.12 -12.38 -1.89
N LEU A 61 3.19 -12.39 -2.85
CA LEU A 61 1.79 -12.72 -2.54
C LEU A 61 1.65 -14.10 -1.91
N ARG A 62 2.27 -15.13 -2.50
CA ARG A 62 2.21 -16.50 -1.97
C ARG A 62 2.71 -16.54 -0.53
N GLN A 63 3.84 -15.91 -0.25
CA GLN A 63 4.38 -15.82 1.10
C GLN A 63 3.41 -15.14 2.07
N VAL A 64 2.86 -13.99 1.70
CA VAL A 64 1.91 -13.27 2.57
C VAL A 64 0.66 -14.10 2.84
N PHE A 65 0.09 -14.77 1.84
CA PHE A 65 -1.08 -15.62 2.06
C PHE A 65 -0.77 -16.87 2.90
N LEU A 66 0.44 -17.42 2.83
CA LEU A 66 0.89 -18.48 3.74
C LEU A 66 1.04 -17.96 5.18
N GLU A 67 1.55 -16.74 5.36
CA GLU A 67 1.64 -16.10 6.68
C GLU A 67 0.24 -15.85 7.26
N ILE A 68 -0.71 -15.38 6.45
CA ILE A 68 -2.11 -15.23 6.87
C ILE A 68 -2.66 -16.58 7.30
N TRP A 69 -2.48 -17.64 6.51
CA TRP A 69 -2.98 -18.97 6.86
C TRP A 69 -2.45 -19.45 8.23
N ASN A 70 -1.18 -19.18 8.53
CA ASN A 70 -0.55 -19.61 9.78
C ASN A 70 -0.84 -18.70 10.98
N ALA A 71 -1.13 -17.42 10.76
CA ALA A 71 -1.26 -16.39 11.80
C ALA A 71 -2.56 -15.56 11.67
N ALA A 72 -3.62 -16.14 11.12
CA ALA A 72 -4.84 -15.40 10.74
C ALA A 72 -5.50 -14.69 11.93
N ALA A 73 -5.42 -15.28 13.13
CA ALA A 73 -5.93 -14.70 14.37
C ALA A 73 -5.31 -13.32 14.66
N GLU A 74 -4.02 -13.16 14.40
CA GLU A 74 -3.35 -11.88 14.59
C GLU A 74 -3.82 -10.84 13.58
N PHE A 75 -3.98 -11.24 12.32
CA PHE A 75 -4.48 -10.35 11.26
C PHE A 75 -5.94 -9.94 11.48
N GLY A 76 -6.76 -10.77 12.13
CA GLY A 76 -8.15 -10.45 12.47
C GLY A 76 -8.34 -9.63 13.75
N ALA A 77 -7.29 -9.41 14.54
CA ALA A 77 -7.32 -8.70 15.83
C ALA A 77 -6.95 -7.22 15.73
N VAL A 78 -6.65 -6.70 14.53
CA VAL A 78 -6.29 -5.30 14.30
C VAL A 78 -7.48 -4.48 13.80
N ASP A 79 -7.45 -3.17 14.04
CA ASP A 79 -8.51 -2.23 13.66
C ASP A 79 -8.77 -2.22 12.15
N ASP A 80 -7.72 -2.33 11.33
CA ASP A 80 -7.81 -2.43 9.87
C ASP A 80 -6.90 -3.57 9.33
N PRO A 81 -7.47 -4.77 9.13
CA PRO A 81 -6.74 -5.92 8.58
C PRO A 81 -6.19 -5.66 7.18
N LEU A 82 -6.89 -4.89 6.35
CA LEU A 82 -6.45 -4.61 4.98
C LEU A 82 -5.21 -3.72 4.97
N VAL A 83 -5.18 -2.71 5.83
CA VAL A 83 -3.98 -1.86 6.02
C VAL A 83 -2.80 -2.71 6.48
N ARG A 84 -3.00 -3.67 7.40
CA ARG A 84 -1.93 -4.59 7.83
C ARG A 84 -1.43 -5.45 6.66
N LEU A 85 -2.31 -5.97 5.82
CA LEU A 85 -1.94 -6.76 4.64
C LEU A 85 -1.14 -5.93 3.63
N VAL A 86 -1.60 -4.71 3.33
CA VAL A 86 -0.90 -3.77 2.44
C VAL A 86 0.50 -3.45 2.99
N ALA A 87 0.60 -3.14 4.28
CA ALA A 87 1.88 -2.88 4.93
C ALA A 87 2.82 -4.08 4.85
N ARG A 88 2.30 -5.30 5.03
CA ARG A 88 3.09 -6.52 4.97
C ARG A 88 3.64 -6.80 3.57
N VAL A 89 2.80 -6.74 2.54
CA VAL A 89 3.21 -6.92 1.14
C VAL A 89 4.26 -5.88 0.75
N ARG A 90 4.03 -4.62 1.13
CA ARG A 90 4.97 -3.54 0.87
C ARG A 90 6.32 -3.79 1.54
N SER A 91 6.34 -4.14 2.82
CA SER A 91 7.60 -4.41 3.55
C SER A 91 8.41 -5.50 2.85
N LEU A 92 7.80 -6.66 2.58
CA LEU A 92 8.50 -7.78 1.93
C LEU A 92 9.02 -7.39 0.55
N SER A 93 8.25 -6.63 -0.23
CA SER A 93 8.68 -6.16 -1.54
C SER A 93 9.90 -5.24 -1.43
N LEU A 94 9.93 -4.32 -0.46
CA LEU A 94 11.08 -3.44 -0.22
C LEU A 94 12.30 -4.18 0.29
N ASP A 95 12.09 -5.20 1.12
CA ASP A 95 13.17 -6.01 1.67
C ASP A 95 13.86 -6.82 0.55
N LEU A 96 13.09 -7.32 -0.44
CA LEU A 96 13.65 -7.94 -1.65
C LEU A 96 14.46 -6.95 -2.50
N VAL A 97 13.93 -5.75 -2.77
CA VAL A 97 14.67 -4.70 -3.51
C VAL A 97 15.99 -4.37 -2.80
N ARG A 98 15.98 -4.27 -1.47
CA ARG A 98 17.19 -4.02 -0.67
C ARG A 98 18.19 -5.16 -0.77
N ALA A 99 17.73 -6.41 -0.72
CA ALA A 99 18.61 -7.57 -0.86
C ALA A 99 19.30 -7.58 -2.23
N GLU A 100 18.57 -7.27 -3.31
CA GLU A 100 19.12 -7.22 -4.67
C GLU A 100 20.14 -6.08 -4.86
N ALA A 101 19.89 -4.92 -4.25
CA ALA A 101 20.82 -3.81 -4.27
C ALA A 101 22.16 -4.15 -3.58
N VAL A 102 22.14 -4.98 -2.52
CA VAL A 102 23.35 -5.47 -1.84
C VAL A 102 24.09 -6.49 -2.69
N GLU A 103 23.38 -7.30 -3.48
CA GLU A 103 23.95 -8.31 -4.38
C GLU A 103 24.53 -7.73 -5.68
N GLY A 104 24.50 -6.40 -5.87
CA GLY A 104 25.08 -5.71 -7.03
C GLY A 104 24.15 -5.63 -8.24
N HIS A 105 22.89 -6.05 -8.10
CA HIS A 105 21.83 -5.77 -9.05
C HIS A 105 21.18 -4.45 -8.66
N ALA A 106 21.86 -3.34 -8.98
CA ALA A 106 21.26 -2.02 -8.87
C ALA A 106 20.08 -1.95 -9.85
N LEU A 107 18.87 -2.17 -9.36
CA LEU A 107 17.67 -1.65 -10.00
C LEU A 107 17.86 -0.14 -10.00
N ASP A 108 18.20 0.43 -11.16
CA ASP A 108 18.29 1.88 -11.29
C ASP A 108 16.91 2.46 -10.95
N PRO A 109 16.75 3.20 -9.85
CA PRO A 109 15.44 3.69 -9.44
C PRO A 109 14.89 4.76 -10.41
N PHE A 110 15.73 5.23 -11.35
CA PHE A 110 15.50 6.45 -12.12
C PHE A 110 14.99 6.24 -13.55
N GLU A 111 15.02 5.04 -14.11
CA GLU A 111 14.63 4.85 -15.51
C GLU A 111 13.30 4.10 -15.62
N THR A 112 12.21 4.86 -15.53
CA THR A 112 11.16 5.00 -16.57
C THR A 112 9.99 5.79 -15.98
N GLU A 113 9.66 6.92 -16.61
CA GLU A 113 8.28 7.42 -16.69
C GLU A 113 7.48 6.40 -17.52
N ASP A 114 7.26 5.21 -16.98
CA ASP A 114 6.20 4.38 -17.52
C ASP A 114 4.90 5.12 -17.16
N GLU A 115 4.18 5.56 -18.18
CA GLU A 115 2.74 5.78 -18.13
C GLU A 115 2.12 4.46 -17.67
N VAL A 116 2.18 4.20 -16.37
CA VAL A 116 1.37 3.17 -15.73
C VAL A 116 -0.04 3.65 -15.96
N GLU A 117 -0.71 3.03 -16.95
CA GLU A 117 -2.12 3.21 -17.22
C GLU A 117 -2.84 3.35 -15.88
N ASP A 118 -3.35 4.57 -15.64
CA ASP A 118 -3.88 4.97 -14.35
C ASP A 118 -4.96 3.95 -13.94
N PRO A 119 -4.75 3.14 -12.89
CA PRO A 119 -5.80 2.24 -12.41
C PRO A 119 -7.07 3.01 -11.99
N LEU A 120 -6.96 4.34 -11.84
CA LEU A 120 -8.01 5.31 -11.52
C LEU A 120 -8.67 5.90 -12.78
N ALA A 121 -8.37 5.41 -13.99
CA ALA A 121 -9.03 5.74 -15.25
C ALA A 121 -10.38 5.03 -15.46
N ARG A 122 -10.89 4.31 -14.46
CA ARG A 122 -12.25 3.77 -14.48
C ARG A 122 -13.25 4.76 -13.91
N GLU A 123 -14.33 4.90 -14.66
CA GLU A 123 -15.43 5.89 -14.68
C GLU A 123 -16.24 6.06 -13.38
N GLN A 124 -15.77 5.56 -12.24
CA GLN A 124 -16.43 5.67 -10.94
C GLN A 124 -15.39 5.89 -9.83
N ARG A 125 -14.77 7.08 -9.81
CA ARG A 125 -13.98 7.50 -8.65
C ARG A 125 -14.92 7.69 -7.46
N SER A 126 -14.72 6.93 -6.37
CA SER A 126 -15.38 7.17 -5.08
C SER A 126 -15.26 8.65 -4.70
N GLU A 127 -16.27 9.20 -4.02
CA GLU A 127 -16.23 10.59 -3.54
C GLU A 127 -14.99 10.85 -2.68
N GLU A 128 -14.57 9.86 -1.88
CA GLU A 128 -13.33 9.90 -1.10
C GLU A 128 -12.08 9.96 -1.96
N LEU A 129 -12.03 9.21 -3.06
CA LEU A 129 -10.90 9.27 -3.99
C LEU A 129 -10.82 10.66 -4.63
N LYS A 130 -11.96 11.27 -4.96
CA LYS A 130 -12.00 12.65 -5.48
C LYS A 130 -11.55 13.65 -4.43
N ALA A 131 -11.98 13.50 -3.19
CA ALA A 131 -11.54 14.33 -2.06
C ALA A 131 -10.02 14.21 -1.86
N LEU A 132 -9.50 12.98 -1.79
CA LEU A 132 -8.05 12.71 -1.67
C LEU A 132 -7.25 13.33 -2.81
N LEU A 133 -7.69 13.16 -4.07
CA LEU A 133 -7.02 13.77 -5.22
C LEU A 133 -7.05 15.30 -5.16
N THR A 134 -8.11 15.89 -4.62
CA THR A 134 -8.22 17.34 -4.41
C THR A 134 -7.22 17.80 -3.35
N CYS A 135 -7.16 17.14 -2.19
CA CYS A 135 -6.19 17.45 -1.12
C CYS A 135 -4.74 17.25 -1.59
N LEU A 136 -4.45 16.19 -2.36
CA LEU A 136 -3.15 16.00 -2.99
C LEU A 136 -2.78 17.14 -3.95
N GLY A 137 -3.77 17.69 -4.65
CA GLY A 137 -3.61 18.85 -5.52
C GLY A 137 -3.24 20.14 -4.78
N GLN A 138 -3.63 20.27 -3.51
CA GLN A 138 -3.35 21.44 -2.66
C GLN A 138 -1.92 21.43 -2.11
N LEU A 139 -1.29 20.26 -1.98
CA LEU A 139 0.12 20.15 -1.60
C LEU A 139 1.04 20.82 -2.63
N THR A 140 2.18 21.33 -2.17
CA THR A 140 3.26 21.79 -3.07
C THR A 140 3.70 20.66 -3.99
N GLN A 141 4.15 21.01 -5.20
CA GLN A 141 4.53 20.02 -6.21
C GLN A 141 5.60 19.04 -5.71
N GLU A 142 6.58 19.52 -4.95
CA GLU A 142 7.63 18.68 -4.36
C GLU A 142 7.07 17.72 -3.31
N ARG A 143 6.23 18.18 -2.38
CA ARG A 143 5.61 17.32 -1.36
C ARG A 143 4.69 16.27 -1.99
N ARG A 144 3.91 16.67 -2.99
CA ARG A 144 3.05 15.75 -3.75
C ARG A 144 3.87 14.65 -4.42
N ARG A 145 4.93 15.03 -5.15
CA ARG A 145 5.86 14.06 -5.78
C ARG A 145 6.50 13.14 -4.74
N MET A 146 6.92 13.69 -3.60
CA MET A 146 7.49 12.90 -2.50
C MET A 146 6.50 11.87 -1.96
N ILE A 147 5.24 12.26 -1.74
CA ILE A 147 4.20 11.34 -1.29
C ILE A 147 3.89 10.29 -2.35
N LEU A 148 3.83 10.65 -3.63
CA LEU A 148 3.64 9.69 -4.72
C LEU A 148 4.82 8.71 -4.78
N HIS A 149 6.07 9.17 -4.83
CA HIS A 149 7.21 8.27 -4.84
C HIS A 149 7.24 7.37 -3.59
N ALA A 150 6.94 7.92 -2.41
CA ALA A 150 6.86 7.14 -1.19
C ALA A 150 5.75 6.08 -1.28
N TYR A 151 4.50 6.45 -1.52
CA TYR A 151 3.35 5.55 -1.34
C TYR A 151 2.88 4.85 -2.62
N TYR A 152 3.01 5.52 -3.76
CA TYR A 152 2.66 5.01 -5.08
C TYR A 152 3.81 4.18 -5.66
N ASP A 153 5.02 4.74 -5.80
CA ASP A 153 6.14 4.04 -6.44
C ASP A 153 6.93 3.14 -5.50
N GLY A 154 6.65 3.23 -4.19
CA GLY A 154 7.27 2.37 -3.20
C GLY A 154 8.68 2.76 -2.81
N TRP A 155 9.13 3.97 -3.08
CA TRP A 155 10.51 4.34 -2.80
C TRP A 155 10.82 4.28 -1.31
N SER A 156 12.06 3.87 -1.01
CA SER A 156 12.59 3.88 0.35
C SER A 156 12.87 5.33 0.78
N ARG A 157 12.98 5.54 2.10
CA ARG A 157 13.29 6.87 2.65
C ARG A 157 14.68 7.32 2.26
N GLU A 158 15.58 6.37 2.07
CA GLU A 158 16.94 6.56 1.58
C GLU A 158 16.94 6.96 0.09
N ALA A 159 16.14 6.30 -0.75
CA ALA A 159 16.00 6.67 -2.16
C ALA A 159 15.39 8.07 -2.33
N LEU A 160 14.36 8.39 -1.53
CA LEU A 160 13.80 9.74 -1.48
C LEU A 160 14.84 10.77 -1.01
N SER A 161 15.67 10.44 -0.01
CA SER A 161 16.74 11.31 0.46
C SER A 161 17.73 11.66 -0.65
N ILE A 162 18.11 10.69 -1.47
CA ILE A 162 19.01 10.89 -2.62
C ILE A 162 18.31 11.72 -3.70
N TYR A 163 17.09 11.37 -4.08
CA TYR A 163 16.36 12.03 -5.16
C TYR A 163 16.04 13.51 -4.86
N PHE A 164 15.58 13.78 -3.63
CA PHE A 164 15.21 15.13 -3.20
C PHE A 164 16.39 15.94 -2.63
N ASP A 165 17.61 15.39 -2.68
CA ASP A 165 18.84 16.00 -2.13
C ASP A 165 18.64 16.55 -0.71
N ALA A 166 18.04 15.72 0.15
CA ALA A 166 17.65 16.12 1.50
C ALA A 166 17.96 15.01 2.50
N PRO A 167 18.39 15.32 3.74
CA PRO A 167 18.62 14.31 4.75
C PRO A 167 17.38 13.47 5.05
N VAL A 168 17.55 12.17 5.34
CA VAL A 168 16.45 11.22 5.64
C VAL A 168 15.48 11.76 6.72
N HIS A 169 15.99 12.45 7.75
CA HIS A 169 15.14 13.02 8.80
C HIS A 169 14.23 14.15 8.29
N ALA A 170 14.71 14.96 7.33
CA ALA A 170 13.93 16.01 6.69
C ALA A 170 12.84 15.40 5.80
N VAL A 171 13.20 14.42 4.97
CA VAL A 171 12.24 13.66 4.15
C VAL A 171 11.15 13.03 5.02
N ASN A 172 11.51 12.36 6.12
CA ASN A 172 10.53 11.77 7.02
C ASN A 172 9.59 12.83 7.63
N THR A 173 10.14 13.99 8.02
CA THR A 173 9.35 15.11 8.54
C THR A 173 8.38 15.65 7.50
N TRP A 174 8.81 15.83 6.24
CA TRP A 174 7.97 16.32 5.17
C TRP A 174 6.87 15.33 4.79
N VAL A 175 7.18 14.03 4.74
CA VAL A 175 6.18 12.98 4.51
C VAL A 175 5.12 13.00 5.60
N TRP A 176 5.53 12.98 6.88
CA TRP A 176 4.60 13.02 8.01
C TRP A 176 3.71 14.26 7.99
N ARG A 177 4.30 15.44 7.74
CA ARG A 177 3.54 16.70 7.66
C ARG A 177 2.55 16.69 6.50
N SER A 178 2.96 16.18 5.34
CA SER A 178 2.08 16.13 4.17
C SER A 178 0.90 15.17 4.41
N ILE A 179 1.12 14.05 5.10
CA ILE A 179 0.03 13.13 5.48
C ILE A 179 -0.92 13.79 6.47
N ALA A 180 -0.40 14.49 7.49
CA ALA A 180 -1.23 15.22 8.45
C ALA A 180 -2.08 16.31 7.77
N GLU A 181 -1.54 16.97 6.74
CA GLU A 181 -2.25 17.95 5.92
C GLU A 181 -3.35 17.31 5.07
N LEU A 182 -3.09 16.13 4.51
CA LEU A 182 -4.10 15.35 3.78
C LEU A 182 -5.23 14.87 4.69
N ASP A 183 -4.88 14.36 5.88
CA ASP A 183 -5.84 13.86 6.88
C ASP A 183 -6.79 14.99 7.33
N ALA A 184 -6.22 16.15 7.68
CA ALA A 184 -7.00 17.33 8.04
C ALA A 184 -7.89 17.85 6.91
N GLY A 185 -7.48 17.68 5.64
CA GLY A 185 -8.27 18.08 4.47
C GLY A 185 -9.41 17.11 4.13
N LEU A 186 -9.31 15.84 4.55
CA LEU A 186 -10.35 14.84 4.37
C LEU A 186 -11.41 14.89 5.47
N ASP A 187 -11.05 15.37 6.66
CA ASP A 187 -11.95 15.57 7.81
C ASP A 187 -12.76 16.89 7.76
N ALA A 188 -12.48 17.78 6.80
CA ALA A 188 -13.04 19.13 6.69
C ALA A 188 -14.30 19.21 5.82
#